data_AF-A0A838W3C9-F1
#
_entry.id   AF-A0A838W3C9-F1
#
_cell.length_a   1.000
_cell.length_b   1.000
_cell.length_c   1.000
_cell.angle_alpha   90.00
_cell.angle_beta   90.00
_cell.angle_gamma   90.00
#
_symmetry.space_group_name_H-M   'P 1'
#
loop_
_entity.id
_entity.type
_entity.pdbx_description
1 polymer ?
#
loop_
_entity_poly.entity_id
_entity_poly.type
_entity_poly.pdbx_seq_one_letter_code
_entity_poly.pdbx_strand_id
1 'polypeptide(L)'
;MCSKIMQNNARNIIRGTIELALLLCLAANLEPQLFSFAQSSTNNGNSHNETTAVVFDANSNPYGFTFAEWTAKWWQWAYSIPKDTNPAYDDTGIYCAVNQKGSVWFFPGSYGHDAVRQCTVPSGKSILFPILNSECSFAEFPNLKNEGHLR
;
A
#
# COMPACT_ATOMS: atom_id res chain seq x y z
N MET A 1 8.27 8.42 14.04
CA MET A 1 9.03 7.39 14.82
C MET A 1 8.34 6.02 14.87
N CYS A 2 7.00 5.94 14.80
CA CYS A 2 6.24 4.69 14.92
C CYS A 2 6.44 3.68 13.79
N SER A 3 6.63 4.14 12.55
CA SER A 3 7.10 3.28 11.46
C SER A 3 8.43 2.59 11.81
N LYS A 4 9.39 3.28 12.44
CA LYS A 4 10.63 2.67 12.93
C LYS A 4 10.41 1.70 14.10
N ILE A 5 9.45 1.96 15.00
CA ILE A 5 9.11 1.05 16.12
C ILE A 5 8.46 -0.24 15.58
N MET A 6 7.50 -0.13 14.67
CA MET A 6 6.87 -1.26 13.97
C MET A 6 7.90 -2.06 13.16
N GLN A 7 8.77 -1.38 12.40
CA GLN A 7 9.88 -2.00 11.68
C GLN A 7 10.91 -2.65 12.60
N ASN A 8 11.21 -2.07 13.77
CA ASN A 8 12.20 -2.63 14.70
C ASN A 8 11.68 -3.89 15.38
N ASN A 9 10.38 -3.95 15.68
CA ASN A 9 9.74 -5.15 16.19
C ASN A 9 9.73 -6.25 15.10
N ALA A 10 9.36 -5.91 13.86
CA ALA A 10 9.43 -6.83 12.73
C ALA A 10 10.87 -7.29 12.40
N ARG A 11 11.86 -6.41 12.45
CA ARG A 11 13.28 -6.74 12.25
C ARG A 11 13.83 -7.71 13.30
N ASN A 12 13.43 -7.58 14.56
CA ASN A 12 13.85 -8.50 15.61
C ASN A 12 13.24 -9.90 15.44
N ILE A 13 12.00 -9.98 14.94
CA ILE A 13 11.32 -11.24 14.62
C ILE A 13 11.95 -11.90 13.38
N ILE A 14 12.26 -11.11 12.33
CA ILE A 14 12.90 -11.58 11.09
C ILE A 14 14.37 -11.99 11.33
N ARG A 15 15.10 -11.31 12.23
CA ARG A 15 16.47 -11.71 12.61
C ARG A 15 16.52 -13.09 13.26
N GLY A 16 15.51 -13.46 14.06
CA GLY A 16 15.41 -14.79 14.66
C GLY A 16 15.10 -15.92 13.67
N THR A 17 14.44 -15.61 12.55
CA THR A 17 14.09 -16.61 11.52
C THR A 17 15.16 -16.72 10.42
N ILE A 18 15.88 -15.64 10.12
CA ILE A 18 16.98 -15.63 9.13
C ILE A 18 18.22 -16.37 9.65
N GLU A 19 18.54 -16.32 10.95
CA GLU A 19 19.63 -17.12 11.54
C GLU A 19 19.39 -18.63 11.38
N LEU A 20 18.13 -19.07 11.40
CA LEU A 20 17.77 -20.48 11.17
C LEU A 20 17.79 -20.87 9.67
N ALA A 21 17.54 -19.92 8.77
CA ALA A 21 17.46 -20.16 7.33
C ALA A 21 18.83 -20.06 6.61
N LEU A 22 19.78 -19.28 7.14
CA LEU A 22 21.14 -19.17 6.60
C LEU A 22 21.95 -20.47 6.69
N LEU A 23 21.56 -21.40 7.55
CA LEU A 23 22.13 -22.76 7.62
C LEU A 23 21.68 -23.68 6.48
N LEU A 24 20.70 -23.29 5.65
CA LEU A 24 20.13 -24.15 4.61
C LEU A 24 20.44 -23.73 3.16
N CYS A 25 21.06 -22.56 2.91
CA CYS A 25 21.27 -22.04 1.55
C CYS A 25 22.71 -22.17 1.01
N LEU A 26 23.59 -22.96 1.63
CA LEU A 26 24.98 -23.14 1.15
C LEU A 26 25.14 -24.06 -0.08
N ALA A 27 24.07 -24.42 -0.80
CA ALA A 27 24.19 -25.23 -2.00
C ALA A 27 23.31 -24.72 -3.15
N ALA A 28 23.96 -24.01 -4.09
CA ALA A 28 23.80 -24.10 -5.56
C ALA A 28 23.94 -22.71 -6.23
N ASN A 29 25.18 -22.38 -6.60
CA ASN A 29 25.48 -21.37 -7.62
C ASN A 29 25.44 -22.03 -9.01
N LEU A 30 24.83 -21.39 -10.01
CA LEU A 30 25.17 -21.54 -11.44
C LEU A 30 24.56 -20.40 -12.31
N GLU A 31 25.47 -19.51 -12.71
CA GLU A 31 25.61 -18.64 -13.90
C GLU A 31 24.49 -17.73 -14.50
N PRO A 32 24.85 -16.50 -14.99
CA PRO A 32 23.93 -15.52 -15.54
C PRO A 32 23.79 -15.65 -17.07
N GLN A 33 22.56 -15.57 -17.59
CA GLN A 33 22.30 -15.44 -19.02
C GLN A 33 21.90 -14.01 -19.35
N LEU A 34 22.77 -13.35 -20.13
CA LEU A 34 22.56 -12.09 -20.82
C LEU A 34 21.35 -12.20 -21.76
N PHE A 35 20.34 -11.35 -21.60
CA PHE A 35 19.37 -11.10 -22.67
C PHE A 35 19.16 -9.59 -22.88
N SER A 36 19.24 -9.25 -24.17
CA SER A 36 19.41 -7.91 -24.74
C SER A 36 18.11 -7.12 -24.73
N PHE A 37 18.19 -5.82 -24.43
CA PHE A 37 17.08 -4.88 -24.60
C PHE A 37 16.81 -4.68 -26.09
N ALA A 38 15.58 -4.97 -26.54
CA ALA A 38 15.08 -4.56 -27.85
C ALA A 38 14.07 -3.42 -27.65
N GLN A 39 14.41 -2.24 -28.16
CA GLN A 39 13.56 -1.05 -28.14
C GLN A 39 12.72 -1.05 -29.42
N SER A 40 11.39 -1.09 -29.29
CA SER A 40 10.48 -0.97 -30.42
C SER A 40 9.90 0.45 -30.46
N SER A 41 10.12 1.13 -31.59
CA SER A 41 9.56 2.43 -31.93
C SER A 41 8.11 2.33 -32.41
N THR A 42 7.30 3.25 -31.87
CA THR A 42 6.16 3.97 -32.46
C THR A 42 5.07 3.18 -33.20
N ASN A 43 3.83 3.35 -32.74
CA ASN A 43 2.80 3.94 -33.61
C ASN A 43 1.82 4.79 -32.80
N ASN A 44 1.79 6.06 -33.17
CA ASN A 44 0.90 7.09 -32.67
C ASN A 44 -0.45 6.94 -33.39
N GLY A 45 -1.50 6.68 -32.63
CA GLY A 45 -2.83 6.49 -33.20
C GLY A 45 -3.80 6.04 -32.12
N ASN A 46 -4.24 6.95 -31.28
CA ASN A 46 -5.57 6.85 -30.69
C ASN A 46 -6.09 8.24 -30.38
N SER A 47 -7.23 8.55 -30.99
CA SER A 47 -8.11 9.64 -30.64
C SER A 47 -8.34 9.64 -29.12
N HIS A 48 -7.67 10.55 -28.42
CA HIS A 48 -7.94 10.82 -27.02
C HIS A 48 -9.33 11.43 -26.92
N ASN A 49 -10.36 10.60 -26.73
CA ASN A 49 -11.44 11.02 -25.84
C ASN A 49 -10.78 11.19 -24.48
N GLU A 50 -10.28 12.40 -24.21
CA GLU A 50 -9.73 12.75 -22.92
C GLU A 50 -10.81 12.51 -21.88
N THR A 51 -10.76 11.32 -21.29
CA THR A 51 -11.46 11.02 -20.05
C THR A 51 -10.69 11.79 -19.01
N THR A 52 -10.99 13.09 -18.89
CA THR A 52 -10.37 13.97 -17.93
C THR A 52 -10.67 13.39 -16.55
N ALA A 53 -9.63 12.97 -15.84
CA ALA A 53 -9.75 12.52 -14.48
C ALA A 53 -10.29 13.71 -13.66
N VAL A 54 -11.54 13.61 -13.20
CA VAL A 54 -12.17 14.67 -12.41
C VAL A 54 -11.69 14.52 -10.97
N VAL A 55 -11.05 15.57 -10.46
CA VAL A 55 -10.68 15.68 -9.05
C VAL A 55 -11.82 16.38 -8.31
N PHE A 56 -12.21 15.82 -7.17
CA PHE A 56 -13.23 16.45 -6.31
C PHE A 56 -12.66 17.66 -5.59
N ASP A 57 -13.46 18.72 -5.46
CA ASP A 57 -13.09 19.92 -4.68
C ASP A 57 -12.91 19.57 -3.20
N ALA A 58 -11.94 20.20 -2.54
CA ALA A 58 -11.59 19.95 -1.14
C ALA A 58 -12.74 20.20 -0.14
N ASN A 59 -13.69 21.06 -0.49
CA ASN A 59 -14.86 21.38 0.35
C ASN A 59 -16.13 20.67 -0.11
N SER A 60 -16.04 19.78 -1.10
CA SER A 60 -17.17 18.99 -1.57
C SER A 60 -17.44 17.77 -0.67
N ASN A 61 -18.60 17.15 -0.86
CA ASN A 61 -18.98 15.88 -0.21
C ASN A 61 -19.21 14.79 -1.26
N PRO A 62 -18.16 14.20 -1.85
CA PRO A 62 -18.30 13.17 -2.87
C PRO A 62 -19.19 12.03 -2.36
N TYR A 63 -20.21 11.67 -3.15
CA TYR A 63 -21.18 10.63 -2.80
C TYR A 63 -21.86 10.82 -1.43
N GLY A 64 -21.99 12.06 -0.97
CA GLY A 64 -22.70 12.41 0.26
C GLY A 64 -21.89 12.27 1.54
N PHE A 65 -20.57 12.06 1.46
CA PHE A 65 -19.69 11.99 2.63
C PHE A 65 -18.58 13.04 2.53
N THR A 66 -18.20 13.58 3.68
CA THR A 66 -17.02 14.43 3.85
C THR A 66 -15.74 13.61 3.65
N PHE A 67 -14.61 14.28 3.36
CA PHE A 67 -13.32 13.60 3.30
C PHE A 67 -12.89 12.94 4.63
N ALA A 68 -13.32 13.49 5.77
CA ALA A 68 -13.07 12.88 7.08
C ALA A 68 -13.79 11.53 7.22
N GLU A 69 -15.06 11.46 6.82
CA GLU A 69 -15.82 10.21 6.82
C GLU A 69 -15.26 9.21 5.80
N TRP A 70 -14.86 9.68 4.62
CA TRP A 70 -14.19 8.84 3.63
C TRP A 70 -12.86 8.27 4.13
N THR A 71 -12.08 9.08 4.86
CA THR A 71 -10.84 8.65 5.51
C THR A 71 -11.12 7.61 6.60
N ALA A 72 -12.17 7.81 7.41
CA ALA A 72 -12.58 6.81 8.40
C ALA A 72 -12.99 5.49 7.75
N LYS A 73 -13.74 5.53 6.65
CA LYS A 73 -14.10 4.33 5.86
C LYS A 73 -12.88 3.63 5.27
N TRP A 74 -11.89 4.40 4.80
CA TRP A 74 -10.63 3.85 4.31
C TRP A 74 -9.89 3.09 5.42
N TRP A 75 -9.77 3.67 6.62
CA TRP A 75 -9.15 3.00 7.78
C TRP A 75 -9.90 1.73 8.18
N GLN A 76 -11.23 1.77 8.21
CA GLN A 76 -12.07 0.60 8.50
C GLN A 76 -11.83 -0.52 7.48
N TRP A 77 -11.74 -0.19 6.18
CA TRP A 77 -11.39 -1.17 5.16
C TRP A 77 -9.98 -1.72 5.38
N ALA A 78 -8.97 -0.85 5.52
CA ALA A 78 -7.58 -1.25 5.65
C ALA A 78 -7.33 -2.17 6.85
N TYR A 79 -7.97 -1.91 7.99
CA TYR A 79 -7.85 -2.73 9.20
C TYR A 79 -8.77 -3.95 9.26
N SER A 80 -9.78 -4.03 8.39
CA SER A 80 -10.61 -5.24 8.28
C SER A 80 -9.90 -6.41 7.60
N ILE A 81 -8.78 -6.16 6.91
CA ILE A 81 -8.11 -7.15 6.07
C ILE A 81 -6.95 -7.80 6.86
N PRO A 82 -6.93 -9.14 7.00
CA PRO A 82 -5.82 -9.86 7.64
C PRO A 82 -4.48 -9.56 6.97
N LYS A 83 -3.42 -9.43 7.77
CA LYS A 83 -2.08 -9.03 7.34
C LYS A 83 -1.58 -9.76 6.08
N ASP A 84 -1.74 -11.07 6.00
CA ASP A 84 -1.21 -11.92 4.91
C ASP A 84 -1.84 -11.63 3.54
N THR A 85 -3.01 -11.00 3.52
CA THR A 85 -3.73 -10.62 2.29
C THR A 85 -3.98 -9.11 2.25
N ASN A 86 -3.33 -8.36 3.14
CA ASN A 86 -3.57 -6.94 3.27
C ASN A 86 -2.78 -6.18 2.19
N PRO A 87 -3.47 -5.40 1.34
CA PRO A 87 -2.84 -4.68 0.24
C PRO A 87 -1.71 -3.73 0.68
N ALA A 88 -1.70 -3.27 1.93
CA ALA A 88 -0.68 -2.37 2.43
C ALA A 88 0.68 -3.04 2.70
N TYR A 89 0.72 -4.38 2.77
CA TYR A 89 1.94 -5.19 2.85
C TYR A 89 2.29 -5.87 1.51
N ASP A 90 1.55 -5.56 0.45
CA ASP A 90 1.74 -6.14 -0.88
C ASP A 90 2.42 -5.15 -1.83
N ASP A 91 3.64 -5.49 -2.23
CA ASP A 91 4.45 -4.69 -3.16
C ASP A 91 4.13 -5.01 -4.63
N THR A 92 3.38 -6.08 -4.90
CA THR A 92 3.04 -6.51 -6.26
C THR A 92 1.71 -5.91 -6.74
N GLY A 93 0.75 -5.74 -5.83
CA GLY A 93 -0.61 -5.28 -6.11
C GLY A 93 -1.63 -6.39 -6.37
N ILE A 94 -1.25 -7.67 -6.22
CA ILE A 94 -2.14 -8.83 -6.33
C ILE A 94 -3.35 -8.71 -5.39
N TYR A 95 -3.19 -8.09 -4.23
CA TYR A 95 -4.26 -7.95 -3.24
C TYR A 95 -5.07 -6.64 -3.37
N CYS A 96 -4.79 -5.72 -4.30
CA CYS A 96 -5.47 -4.41 -4.35
C CYS A 96 -7.02 -4.47 -4.35
N ALA A 97 -7.58 -5.56 -4.87
CA ALA A 97 -9.03 -5.76 -4.97
C ALA A 97 -9.68 -6.36 -3.71
N VAL A 98 -8.90 -6.78 -2.71
CA VAL A 98 -9.41 -7.44 -1.50
C VAL A 98 -10.41 -6.52 -0.78
N ASN A 99 -11.60 -7.06 -0.56
CA ASN A 99 -12.71 -6.41 0.15
C ASN A 99 -13.15 -5.04 -0.40
N GLN A 100 -12.82 -4.71 -1.66
CA GLN A 100 -13.28 -3.48 -2.32
C GLN A 100 -14.76 -3.55 -2.68
N LYS A 101 -15.52 -2.50 -2.36
CA LYS A 101 -16.98 -2.44 -2.59
C LYS A 101 -17.43 -1.01 -2.88
N GLY A 102 -18.56 -0.87 -3.58
CA GLY A 102 -19.20 0.42 -3.84
C GLY A 102 -18.55 1.25 -4.95
N SER A 103 -18.90 2.54 -4.99
CA SER A 103 -18.52 3.49 -6.05
C SER A 103 -17.13 4.11 -5.86
N VAL A 104 -16.57 3.99 -4.65
CA VAL A 104 -15.22 4.48 -4.32
C VAL A 104 -14.29 3.29 -4.13
N TRP A 105 -13.17 3.30 -4.83
CA TRP A 105 -12.08 2.34 -4.69
C TRP A 105 -11.03 2.91 -3.74
N PHE A 106 -10.67 2.15 -2.72
CA PHE A 106 -9.64 2.55 -1.77
C PHE A 106 -8.27 2.14 -2.29
N PHE A 107 -7.45 3.13 -2.67
CA PHE A 107 -6.08 2.83 -3.02
C PHE A 107 -5.30 2.45 -1.75
N PRO A 108 -4.52 1.36 -1.77
CA PRO A 108 -3.76 0.98 -0.60
C PRO A 108 -2.61 1.95 -0.34
N GLY A 109 -2.39 2.27 0.94
CA GLY A 109 -1.14 2.86 1.42
C GLY A 109 -0.04 1.81 1.53
N SER A 110 1.20 2.23 1.80
CA SER A 110 2.30 1.30 2.09
C SER A 110 2.74 1.46 3.54
N TYR A 111 2.89 0.35 4.26
CA TYR A 111 3.28 0.37 5.66
C TYR A 111 4.77 0.15 5.84
N GLY A 112 5.48 1.20 6.21
CA GLY A 112 6.88 1.10 6.62
C GLY A 112 7.91 1.11 5.49
N HIS A 113 7.50 1.17 4.22
CA HIS A 113 8.43 1.30 3.09
C HIS A 113 7.71 1.86 1.87
N ASP A 114 8.49 2.27 0.89
CA ASP A 114 7.99 2.68 -0.42
C ASP A 114 7.74 1.43 -1.26
N ALA A 115 6.66 1.44 -2.04
CA ALA A 115 6.32 0.35 -2.94
C ALA A 115 5.88 0.90 -4.30
N VAL A 116 6.26 0.19 -5.37
CA VAL A 116 5.76 0.42 -6.73
C VAL A 116 4.92 -0.78 -7.11
N ARG A 117 3.61 -0.57 -7.27
CA ARG A 117 2.65 -1.63 -7.56
C ARG A 117 1.60 -1.19 -8.57
N GLN A 118 0.99 -2.16 -9.23
CA GLN A 118 -0.09 -1.93 -10.18
C GLN A 118 -1.40 -2.53 -9.63
N CYS A 119 -2.45 -1.72 -9.60
CA CYS A 119 -3.79 -2.15 -9.22
C CYS A 119 -4.74 -1.99 -10.41
N THR A 120 -5.47 -3.06 -10.77
CA THR A 120 -6.54 -2.98 -11.77
C THR A 120 -7.82 -2.49 -11.11
N VAL A 121 -8.27 -1.29 -11.48
CA VAL A 121 -9.50 -0.68 -10.94
C VAL A 121 -10.62 -0.80 -11.99
N PRO A 122 -11.81 -1.32 -11.62
CA PRO A 122 -12.95 -1.34 -12.54
C PRO A 122 -13.36 0.08 -12.95
N SER A 123 -13.82 0.22 -14.19
CA SER A 123 -14.31 1.49 -14.73
C SER A 123 -15.48 2.07 -13.92
N GLY A 124 -15.60 3.40 -13.90
CA GLY A 124 -16.67 4.12 -13.22
C GLY A 124 -16.50 4.28 -11.71
N LYS A 125 -15.34 3.89 -11.15
CA LYS A 125 -15.02 4.10 -9.73
C LYS A 125 -14.23 5.39 -9.53
N SER A 126 -14.59 6.14 -8.50
CA SER A 126 -13.71 7.17 -7.95
C SER A 126 -12.61 6.51 -7.13
N ILE A 127 -11.41 7.07 -7.12
CA ILE A 127 -10.29 6.54 -6.34
C ILE A 127 -10.05 7.46 -5.15
N LEU A 128 -10.01 6.90 -3.95
CA LEU A 128 -9.50 7.59 -2.78
C LEU A 128 -8.05 7.18 -2.55
N PHE A 129 -7.16 8.17 -2.54
CA PHE A 129 -5.76 8.00 -2.15
C PHE A 129 -5.54 8.50 -0.71
N PRO A 130 -5.07 7.65 0.20
CA PRO A 130 -4.80 8.05 1.58
C PRO A 130 -3.49 8.85 1.66
N ILE A 131 -3.59 10.08 2.17
CA ILE A 131 -2.39 10.92 2.40
C ILE A 131 -1.61 10.44 3.64
N LEU A 132 -2.32 9.92 4.64
CA LEU A 132 -1.75 9.38 5.87
C LEU A 132 -2.06 7.88 5.96
N ASN A 133 -1.00 7.08 6.03
CA ASN A 133 -1.05 5.62 6.04
C ASN A 133 -0.50 5.01 7.35
N SER A 134 -0.31 5.85 8.36
CA SER A 134 0.14 5.41 9.67
C SER A 134 -0.44 6.36 10.71
N GLU A 135 -0.93 5.79 11.78
CA GLU A 135 -1.30 6.51 12.98
C GLU A 135 -0.45 5.98 14.15
N CYS A 136 -0.47 6.70 15.25
CA CYS A 136 0.19 6.23 16.45
C CYS A 136 -0.53 6.75 17.67
N SER A 137 -1.01 5.83 18.50
CA SER A 137 -1.76 6.16 19.71
C SER A 137 -1.30 5.31 20.90
N PHE A 138 -1.56 5.82 22.12
CA PHE A 138 -1.32 5.05 23.34
C PHE A 138 -2.16 3.78 23.43
N ALA A 139 -3.27 3.69 22.67
CA ALA A 139 -4.09 2.49 22.61
C ALA A 139 -3.34 1.32 21.98
N GLU A 140 -2.53 1.59 20.96
CA GLU A 140 -1.72 0.57 20.28
C GLU A 140 -0.41 0.29 21.02
N PHE A 141 0.13 1.29 21.74
CA PHE A 141 1.40 1.20 22.44
C PHE A 141 1.28 1.67 23.90
N PRO A 142 0.75 0.83 24.81
CA PRO A 142 0.53 1.19 26.22
C PRO A 142 1.82 1.52 26.97
N ASN A 143 2.97 1.13 26.41
CA ASN A 143 4.30 1.41 26.95
C ASN A 143 4.78 2.85 26.66
N LEU A 144 4.12 3.57 25.74
CA LEU A 144 4.42 4.97 25.47
C LEU A 144 3.78 5.85 26.55
N LYS A 145 4.57 6.78 27.10
CA LYS A 145 4.18 7.60 28.26
C LYS A 145 4.10 9.11 27.97
N ASN A 146 4.50 9.54 26.77
CA ASN A 146 4.51 10.94 26.40
C ASN A 146 4.16 11.13 24.90
N GLU A 147 3.59 12.29 24.57
CA GLU A 147 3.23 12.64 23.20
C GLU A 147 4.45 12.75 22.27
N GLY A 148 5.62 13.04 22.83
CA GLY A 148 6.89 13.06 22.09
C GLY A 148 7.23 11.73 21.45
N HIS A 149 6.68 10.61 21.93
CA HIS A 149 6.86 9.30 21.34
C HIS A 149 5.84 8.95 20.24
N LEU A 150 4.77 9.74 20.09
CA LEU A 150 3.69 9.49 19.11
C LEU A 150 3.93 10.16 17.74
N ARG A 151 4.98 10.98 17.61
CA ARG A 151 5.31 11.72 16.38
C ARG A 151 6.63 11.21 15.79
#